data_AF-A0A7S2F3I6-F1
#
_entry.id   AF-A0A7S2F3I6-F1
#
_cell.length_a   1.000
_cell.length_b   1.000
_cell.length_c   1.000
_cell.angle_alpha   90.00
_cell.angle_beta   90.00
_cell.angle_gamma   90.00
#
_symmetry.space_group_name_H-M   'P 1'
#
loop_
_entity.id
_entity.type
_entity.pdbx_description
1 polymer ?
#
loop_
_entity_poly.entity_id
_entity_poly.type
_entity_poly.pdbx_seq_one_letter_code
_entity_poly.pdbx_strand_id
1 'polypeptide(L)'
;AFGAKEAIESWYEEVDNPGYTWPANPPAPGTGHFSQVVWKDCAEVGMAVDRQGGGFIYANYWPAGNVMGQYDKQVFKKGAAMQKRKLVRRTPYNNTVTALDADVLSVLDSISSDDVVENIKSKIKEGW
;
A
#
# COMPACT_ATOMS: atom_id res chain seq x y z
N ALA A 1 1.05 -29.05 -8.40
CA ALA A 1 -0.07 -28.24 -8.93
C ALA A 1 0.30 -26.78 -8.71
N PHE A 2 0.08 -25.90 -9.68
CA PHE A 2 0.36 -24.47 -9.50
C PHE A 2 -0.74 -23.86 -8.62
N GLY A 3 -0.37 -23.34 -7.45
CA GLY A 3 -1.29 -22.82 -6.45
C GLY A 3 -0.86 -21.45 -5.94
N ALA A 4 -1.46 -21.02 -4.83
CA ALA A 4 -1.22 -19.69 -4.26
C ALA A 4 0.26 -19.45 -3.92
N LYS A 5 0.96 -20.48 -3.46
CA LYS A 5 2.39 -20.41 -3.13
C LYS A 5 3.21 -20.09 -4.39
N GLU A 6 3.04 -20.87 -5.45
CA GLU A 6 3.78 -20.71 -6.70
C GLU A 6 3.47 -19.38 -7.38
N ALA A 7 2.22 -18.90 -7.27
CA ALA A 7 1.83 -17.57 -7.75
C ALA A 7 2.58 -16.45 -7.00
N ILE A 8 2.62 -16.51 -5.66
CA ILE A 8 3.31 -15.49 -4.85
C ILE A 8 4.82 -15.52 -5.10
N GLU A 9 5.42 -16.70 -5.20
CA GLU A 9 6.85 -16.84 -5.54
C GLU A 9 7.14 -16.19 -6.90
N SER A 10 6.36 -16.51 -7.94
CA SER A 10 6.52 -15.90 -9.27
C SER A 10 6.29 -14.38 -9.29
N TRP A 11 5.32 -13.87 -8.54
CA TRP A 11 5.09 -12.43 -8.40
C TRP A 11 6.23 -11.73 -7.66
N TYR A 12 6.80 -12.38 -6.63
CA TYR A 12 7.90 -11.82 -5.86
C TYR A 12 9.21 -11.79 -6.66
N GLU A 13 9.44 -12.78 -7.51
CA GLU A 13 10.61 -12.89 -8.40
C GLU A 13 10.79 -11.70 -9.35
N GLU A 14 9.76 -10.88 -9.59
CA GLU A 14 9.89 -9.65 -10.37
C GLU A 14 10.93 -8.68 -9.78
N VAL A 15 11.25 -8.82 -8.48
CA VAL A 15 12.36 -8.09 -7.84
C VAL A 15 13.70 -8.33 -8.53
N ASP A 16 13.90 -9.53 -9.07
CA ASP A 16 15.14 -9.96 -9.72
C ASP A 16 14.97 -9.98 -11.26
N ASN A 17 13.80 -10.39 -11.77
CA ASN A 17 13.51 -10.47 -13.20
C ASN A 17 12.07 -10.02 -13.50
N PRO A 18 11.84 -8.82 -14.06
CA PRO A 18 12.80 -8.02 -14.84
C PRO A 18 13.75 -7.16 -13.99
N GLY A 19 13.59 -7.10 -12.68
CA GLY A 19 14.47 -6.39 -11.76
C GLY A 19 13.84 -5.10 -11.23
N TYR A 20 13.55 -5.04 -9.92
CA TYR A 20 13.07 -3.83 -9.27
C TYR A 20 14.23 -2.94 -8.82
N THR A 21 14.09 -1.63 -9.02
CA THR A 21 15.13 -0.65 -8.67
C THR A 21 14.61 0.36 -7.66
N TRP A 22 15.53 0.91 -6.87
CA TRP A 22 15.27 1.99 -5.91
C TRP A 22 16.25 3.14 -6.16
N PRO A 23 15.80 4.40 -6.14
CA PRO A 23 14.41 4.84 -6.00
C PRO A 23 13.55 4.47 -7.22
N ALA A 24 12.25 4.28 -7.00
CA ALA A 24 11.28 3.84 -8.00
C ALA A 24 10.39 5.01 -8.44
N ASN A 25 10.93 5.85 -9.33
CA ASN A 25 10.17 6.93 -9.95
C ASN A 25 10.63 7.17 -11.41
N PRO A 26 9.98 6.53 -12.40
CA PRO A 26 8.86 5.57 -12.28
C PRO A 26 9.32 4.17 -11.82
N PRO A 27 8.40 3.28 -11.37
CA PRO A 27 8.74 1.89 -11.11
C PRO A 27 9.21 1.17 -12.39
N ALA A 28 10.09 0.18 -12.23
CA ALA A 28 10.57 -0.62 -13.36
C ALA A 28 9.40 -1.35 -14.05
N PRO A 29 9.31 -1.35 -15.39
CA PRO A 29 8.27 -2.08 -16.11
C PRO A 29 8.26 -3.57 -15.72
N GLY A 30 7.07 -4.16 -15.59
CA GLY A 30 6.94 -5.58 -15.27
C GLY A 30 7.26 -5.95 -13.82
N THR A 31 7.23 -4.99 -12.89
CA THR A 31 7.45 -5.22 -11.44
C THR A 31 6.22 -4.90 -10.58
N GLY A 32 5.06 -4.85 -11.22
CA GLY A 32 3.78 -4.48 -10.59
C GLY A 32 3.26 -5.52 -9.59
N HIS A 33 3.52 -6.80 -9.82
CA HIS A 33 3.10 -7.84 -8.87
C HIS A 33 4.02 -7.82 -7.63
N PHE A 34 5.35 -7.74 -7.82
CA PHE A 34 6.28 -7.63 -6.69
C PHE A 34 5.94 -6.43 -5.82
N SER A 35 5.83 -5.24 -6.42
CA SER A 35 5.54 -4.02 -5.67
C SER A 35 4.22 -4.07 -4.91
N GLN A 36 3.19 -4.74 -5.44
CA GLN A 36 1.95 -4.98 -4.72
C GLN A 36 2.11 -5.98 -3.57
N VAL A 37 2.83 -7.09 -3.77
CA VAL A 37 3.05 -8.12 -2.74
C VAL A 37 3.75 -7.54 -1.51
N VAL A 38 4.69 -6.60 -1.71
CA VAL A 38 5.47 -5.99 -0.61
C VAL A 38 5.01 -4.60 -0.20
N TRP A 39 3.87 -4.13 -0.71
CA TRP A 39 3.38 -2.78 -0.42
C TRP A 39 3.12 -2.57 1.07
N LYS A 40 3.95 -1.76 1.74
CA LYS A 40 3.95 -1.58 3.21
C LYS A 40 2.56 -1.29 3.78
N ASP A 41 1.81 -0.38 3.15
CA ASP A 41 0.49 0.05 3.64
C ASP A 41 -0.68 -0.86 3.23
N CYS A 42 -0.45 -1.92 2.45
CA CYS A 42 -1.47 -2.94 2.22
C CYS A 42 -1.66 -3.77 3.49
N ALA A 43 -2.91 -3.95 3.92
CA ALA A 43 -3.24 -4.57 5.19
C ALA A 43 -3.86 -5.96 5.07
N GLU A 44 -4.58 -6.20 3.98
CA GLU A 44 -5.34 -7.42 3.74
C GLU A 44 -5.10 -7.93 2.32
N VAL A 45 -5.09 -9.26 2.19
CA VAL A 45 -5.07 -9.93 0.90
C VAL A 45 -6.10 -11.04 0.90
N GLY A 46 -6.87 -11.14 -0.19
CA GLY A 46 -7.75 -12.25 -0.47
C GLY A 46 -7.36 -12.90 -1.78
N MET A 47 -7.21 -14.23 -1.81
CA MET A 47 -6.86 -14.98 -3.00
C MET A 47 -7.94 -15.96 -3.41
N ALA A 48 -8.09 -16.15 -4.72
CA ALA A 48 -9.02 -17.12 -5.29
C ALA A 48 -8.36 -17.83 -6.48
N VAL A 49 -8.75 -19.08 -6.69
CA VAL A 49 -8.35 -19.87 -7.85
C VAL A 49 -9.61 -20.16 -8.66
N ASP A 50 -9.48 -20.13 -9.99
CA ASP A 50 -10.57 -20.56 -10.86
C ASP A 50 -10.94 -22.03 -10.58
N ARG A 51 -12.22 -22.25 -10.26
CA ARG A 51 -12.76 -23.57 -9.96
C ARG A 51 -12.95 -24.42 -11.20
N GLN A 52 -13.03 -23.82 -12.38
CA GLN A 52 -13.29 -24.52 -13.64
C GLN A 52 -12.02 -25.06 -14.31
N GLY A 53 -10.85 -24.89 -13.69
CA GLY A 53 -9.59 -25.41 -14.22
C GLY A 53 -8.99 -24.58 -15.36
N GLY A 54 -9.44 -23.33 -15.55
CA GLY A 54 -8.88 -22.39 -16.52
C GLY A 54 -7.49 -21.85 -16.14
N GLY A 55 -6.95 -22.23 -14.97
CA GLY A 55 -5.57 -21.94 -14.59
C GLY A 55 -5.32 -20.53 -14.06
N PHE A 56 -6.36 -19.80 -13.66
CA PHE A 56 -6.23 -18.45 -13.12
C PHE A 56 -6.15 -18.43 -11.59
N ILE A 57 -5.25 -17.60 -11.07
CA ILE A 57 -5.14 -17.26 -9.65
C ILE A 57 -5.23 -15.74 -9.52
N TYR A 58 -6.11 -15.29 -8.64
CA TYR A 58 -6.37 -13.88 -8.39
C TYR A 58 -5.95 -13.53 -6.96
N ALA A 59 -5.44 -12.31 -6.77
CA ALA A 59 -5.22 -11.72 -5.46
C ALA A 59 -5.76 -10.28 -5.46
N ASN A 60 -6.61 -9.97 -4.48
CA ASN A 60 -7.08 -8.62 -4.22
C ASN A 60 -6.45 -8.11 -2.92
N TYR A 61 -5.99 -6.86 -2.96
CA TYR A 61 -5.23 -6.22 -1.90
C TYR A 61 -5.98 -5.00 -1.39
N TRP A 62 -6.03 -4.82 -0.07
CA TRP A 62 -6.66 -3.65 0.53
C TRP A 62 -5.87 -3.11 1.74
N PRO A 63 -5.62 -1.78 1.83
CA PRO A 63 -5.72 -0.80 0.76
C PRO A 63 -4.88 -1.18 -0.48
N ALA A 64 -5.29 -0.70 -1.65
CA ALA A 64 -4.60 -1.01 -2.91
C ALA A 64 -3.17 -0.45 -2.91
N GLY A 65 -2.25 -1.20 -3.51
CA GLY A 65 -0.87 -0.77 -3.73
C GLY A 65 -0.68 -0.04 -5.06
N ASN A 66 0.58 0.08 -5.47
CA ASN A 66 0.99 0.62 -6.78
C ASN A 66 0.49 2.02 -7.10
N VAL A 67 0.30 2.85 -6.06
CA VAL A 67 -0.09 4.24 -6.21
C VAL A 67 1.10 5.04 -6.73
N MET A 68 0.92 5.69 -7.88
CA MET A 68 1.95 6.51 -8.51
C MET A 68 2.47 7.59 -7.55
N GLY A 69 3.80 7.75 -7.52
CA GLY A 69 4.49 8.68 -6.63
C GLY A 69 4.71 8.20 -5.19
N GLN A 70 4.27 6.98 -4.82
CA GLN A 70 4.42 6.47 -3.45
C GLN A 70 5.41 5.32 -3.28
N TYR A 71 5.98 4.77 -4.36
CA TYR A 71 6.81 3.56 -4.30
C TYR A 71 7.97 3.64 -3.30
N ASP A 72 8.72 4.74 -3.27
CA ASP A 72 9.86 4.92 -2.35
C ASP A 72 9.49 4.89 -0.87
N LYS A 73 8.20 5.14 -0.54
CA LYS A 73 7.66 5.10 0.82
C LYS A 73 6.97 3.78 1.15
N GLN A 74 6.89 2.85 0.19
CA GLN A 74 6.02 1.67 0.26
C GLN A 74 6.75 0.36 -0.05
N VAL A 75 7.75 0.39 -0.93
CA VAL A 75 8.53 -0.77 -1.36
C VAL A 75 9.96 -0.57 -0.86
N PHE A 76 10.40 -1.38 0.09
CA PHE A 76 11.71 -1.22 0.73
C PHE A 76 12.70 -2.30 0.29
N LYS A 77 13.99 -1.98 0.29
CA LYS A 77 15.05 -2.96 0.11
C LYS A 77 15.00 -4.01 1.22
N LYS A 78 15.30 -5.26 0.88
CA LYS A 78 15.50 -6.33 1.87
C LYS A 78 16.51 -5.86 2.94
N GLY A 79 16.15 -6.06 4.21
CA GLY A 79 16.98 -5.65 5.35
C GLY A 79 16.81 -4.19 5.79
N ALA A 80 15.98 -3.40 5.11
CA ALA A 80 15.57 -2.10 5.64
C ALA A 80 14.86 -2.26 7.01
N ALA A 81 15.01 -1.27 7.87
CA ALA A 81 14.30 -1.24 9.15
C ALA A 81 12.78 -1.35 8.93
N MET A 82 12.08 -2.02 9.84
CA MET A 82 10.63 -2.15 9.78
C MET A 82 9.99 -0.76 9.84
N GLN A 83 9.17 -0.44 8.85
CA GLN A 83 8.49 0.84 8.76
C GLN A 83 7.10 0.74 9.39
N LYS A 84 6.65 1.82 10.03
CA LYS A 84 5.29 1.86 10.58
C LYS A 84 4.26 1.95 9.44
N ARG A 85 3.26 1.08 9.51
CA ARG A 85 2.11 1.09 8.59
C ARG A 85 1.17 2.24 8.94
N LYS A 86 0.60 2.89 7.94
CA LYS A 86 -0.52 3.84 8.10
C LYS A 86 -1.71 3.13 8.75
N LEU A 87 -2.44 3.83 9.62
CA LEU A 87 -3.68 3.30 10.20
C LEU A 87 -4.71 3.07 9.08
N VAL A 88 -5.43 1.95 9.15
CA VAL A 88 -6.53 1.68 8.23
C VAL A 88 -7.86 1.86 8.97
N ARG A 89 -8.63 2.88 8.58
CA ARG A 89 -9.94 3.16 9.17
C ARG A 89 -11.03 2.41 8.41
N ARG A 90 -11.79 1.58 9.13
CA ARG A 90 -12.97 0.87 8.60
C ARG A 90 -14.27 1.64 8.80
N THR A 91 -14.28 2.53 9.77
CA THR A 91 -15.42 3.40 10.07
C THR A 91 -15.02 4.83 9.72
N PRO A 92 -15.81 5.52 8.88
CA PRO A 92 -15.58 6.92 8.59
C PRO A 92 -15.56 7.74 9.88
N TYR A 93 -14.67 8.73 9.95
CA TYR A 93 -14.73 9.74 11.00
C TYR A 93 -15.98 10.59 10.78
N ASN A 94 -16.80 10.75 11.82
CA ASN A 94 -18.11 11.40 11.74
C ASN A 94 -18.30 12.55 12.74
N ASN A 95 -17.21 13.04 13.35
CA ASN A 95 -17.24 14.14 14.29
C ASN A 95 -16.75 15.45 13.65
N THR A 96 -16.98 16.57 14.32
CA THR A 96 -16.38 17.86 13.93
C THR A 96 -14.91 17.90 14.37
N VAL A 97 -14.04 18.38 13.50
CA VAL A 97 -12.62 18.59 13.83
C VAL A 97 -12.49 19.95 14.50
N THR A 98 -12.18 19.99 15.80
CA THR A 98 -11.98 21.25 16.54
C THR A 98 -10.53 21.46 16.97
N ALA A 99 -9.70 20.41 16.94
CA ALA A 99 -8.29 20.45 17.28
C ALA A 99 -7.55 19.26 16.66
N LEU A 100 -6.20 19.29 16.68
CA LEU A 100 -5.35 18.15 16.31
C LEU A 100 -5.18 17.18 17.49
N ASP A 101 -6.28 16.63 17.99
CA ASP A 101 -6.24 15.61 19.04
C ASP A 101 -5.82 14.23 18.49
N ALA A 102 -5.74 13.23 19.36
CA ALA A 102 -5.29 11.89 19.01
C ALA A 102 -6.20 11.19 17.98
N ASP A 103 -7.53 11.40 18.00
CA ASP A 103 -8.42 10.76 17.04
C ASP A 103 -8.28 11.43 15.66
N VAL A 104 -8.23 12.76 15.60
CA VAL A 104 -7.97 13.51 14.36
C VAL A 104 -6.61 13.13 13.78
N LEU A 105 -5.55 13.06 14.60
CA LEU A 105 -4.23 12.59 14.16
C LEU A 105 -4.29 11.16 13.60
N SER A 106 -5.12 10.28 14.15
CA SER A 106 -5.31 8.93 13.63
C SER A 106 -6.05 8.91 12.27
N VAL A 107 -6.96 9.86 12.03
CA VAL A 107 -7.57 10.06 10.71
C VAL A 107 -6.52 10.51 9.72
N LEU A 108 -5.70 11.49 10.09
CA LEU A 108 -4.64 12.00 9.21
C LEU A 108 -3.59 10.91 8.89
N ASP A 109 -3.25 10.05 9.86
CA ASP A 109 -2.35 8.91 9.66
C ASP A 109 -2.90 7.87 8.67
N SER A 110 -4.22 7.85 8.44
CA SER A 110 -4.88 6.97 7.46
C SER A 110 -4.91 7.53 6.03
N ILE A 111 -4.53 8.80 5.82
CA ILE A 111 -4.54 9.44 4.51
C ILE A 111 -3.23 9.13 3.78
N SER A 112 -3.32 8.66 2.54
CA SER A 112 -2.16 8.24 1.75
C SER A 112 -1.28 9.40 1.29
N SER A 113 -1.88 10.57 0.99
CA SER A 113 -1.17 11.76 0.50
C SER A 113 -0.70 12.65 1.65
N ASP A 114 0.62 12.82 1.76
CA ASP A 114 1.22 13.68 2.77
C ASP A 114 0.86 15.16 2.51
N ASP A 115 0.80 15.60 1.26
CA ASP A 115 0.38 16.97 0.89
C ASP A 115 -1.04 17.29 1.37
N VAL A 116 -1.96 16.32 1.22
CA VAL A 116 -3.34 16.46 1.73
C VAL A 116 -3.34 16.56 3.25
N VAL A 117 -2.56 15.71 3.93
CA VAL A 117 -2.42 15.74 5.39
C VAL A 117 -1.86 17.08 5.86
N GLU A 118 -0.82 17.60 5.22
CA GLU A 118 -0.21 18.88 5.56
C GLU A 118 -1.15 20.05 5.33
N ASN A 119 -1.89 20.06 4.22
CA ASN A 119 -2.92 21.06 3.95
C ASN A 119 -4.02 21.07 5.02
N ILE A 120 -4.57 19.89 5.35
CA ILE A 120 -5.58 19.76 6.41
C ILE A 120 -5.03 20.26 7.76
N LYS A 121 -3.79 19.89 8.11
CA LYS A 121 -3.14 20.38 9.34
C LYS A 121 -2.99 21.91 9.35
N SER A 122 -2.67 22.53 8.22
CA SER A 122 -2.59 24.00 8.11
C SER A 122 -3.96 24.63 8.35
N LYS A 123 -5.01 24.12 7.70
CA LYS A 123 -6.36 24.67 7.81
C LYS A 123 -6.93 24.60 9.23
N ILE A 124 -6.71 23.48 9.93
CA ILE A 124 -7.11 23.34 11.33
C ILE A 124 -6.39 24.37 12.22
N LYS A 125 -5.08 24.62 11.97
CA LYS A 125 -4.31 25.65 12.71
C LYS A 125 -4.79 27.07 12.41
N GLU A 126 -5.30 27.32 11.20
CA GLU A 126 -5.90 28.59 10.79
C GLU A 126 -7.33 28.79 11.36
N GLY A 127 -7.90 27.79 12.03
CA GLY A 127 -9.22 27.87 12.65
C GLY A 127 -10.40 27.60 11.70
N TRP A 128 -10.14 26.93 10.57
CA TRP A 128 -11.17 26.40 9.67
C TRP A 128 -11.77 25.10 10.19
#